data_AF-A0A0E9LQ61-F1
#
_entry.id   AF-A0A0E9LQ61-F1
#
_cell.length_a   1.000
_cell.length_b   1.000
_cell.length_c   1.000
_cell.angle_alpha   90.00
_cell.angle_beta   90.00
_cell.angle_gamma   90.00
#
_symmetry.space_group_name_H-M   'P 1'
#
loop_
_entity.id
_entity.type
_entity.pdbx_description
1 polymer ?
#
loop_
_entity_poly.entity_id
_entity_poly.type
_entity_poly.pdbx_seq_one_letter_code
_entity_poly.pdbx_strand_id
1 'polypeptide(L)'
;MATIVVAGFSFTSCEKDDDNPNGKITLKVNTTSSSSVNLKSTAAANDLVFNSGTITIREVVFDGEVGTTSVSRTKEQIADIDYATGAVSPEIVIEVPAGNYTGVNLGIELQDDGSDPSVVIEGTFTNSSEEIIPIRFEFNSGEVFEANAASVTIADGADLVGKITFDAISWFSTVTPGELDNATLTEGTIIVSSTKNPDIFDKVADKLDVDTQAIFE
;
A
#
# COMPACT_ATOMS: atom_id res chain seq x y z
N MET A 1 -72.26 -23.36 2.49
CA MET A 1 -71.56 -22.66 1.41
C MET A 1 -71.07 -21.33 1.96
N ALA A 2 -69.76 -21.16 2.06
CA ALA A 2 -69.13 -19.86 2.30
C ALA A 2 -67.76 -19.94 1.62
N THR A 3 -67.62 -19.23 0.50
CA THR A 3 -66.41 -19.16 -0.31
C THR A 3 -65.66 -17.90 0.10
N ILE A 4 -64.48 -18.06 0.70
CA ILE A 4 -63.54 -16.97 0.96
C ILE A 4 -62.61 -16.88 -0.24
N VAL A 5 -62.68 -15.75 -0.95
CA VAL A 5 -61.77 -15.40 -2.05
C VAL A 5 -60.56 -14.71 -1.44
N VAL A 6 -59.39 -15.37 -1.47
CA VAL A 6 -58.10 -14.76 -1.14
C VAL A 6 -57.55 -14.10 -2.40
N ALA A 7 -57.55 -12.77 -2.43
CA ALA A 7 -56.87 -12.00 -3.46
C ALA A 7 -55.39 -11.86 -3.08
N GLY A 8 -54.52 -12.60 -3.77
CA GLY A 8 -53.08 -12.43 -3.68
C GLY A 8 -52.64 -11.22 -4.50
N PHE A 9 -52.15 -10.18 -3.82
CA PHE A 9 -51.39 -9.11 -4.46
C PHE A 9 -49.94 -9.57 -4.59
N SER A 10 -49.57 -10.05 -5.78
CA SER A 10 -48.18 -10.28 -6.14
C SER A 10 -47.56 -8.95 -6.58
N PHE A 11 -46.83 -8.29 -5.67
CA PHE A 11 -45.91 -7.22 -6.05
C PHE A 11 -44.67 -7.88 -6.67
N THR A 12 -44.67 -8.02 -7.99
CA THR A 12 -43.45 -8.30 -8.75
C THR A 12 -42.66 -6.99 -8.85
N SER A 13 -41.81 -6.74 -7.86
CA SER A 13 -40.75 -5.74 -8.00
C SER A 13 -39.71 -6.34 -8.93
N CYS A 14 -39.79 -6.01 -10.22
CA CYS A 14 -38.64 -6.13 -11.10
C CYS A 14 -37.58 -5.17 -10.58
N GLU A 15 -36.59 -5.68 -9.84
CA GLU A 15 -35.27 -5.07 -9.81
C GLU A 15 -34.78 -5.07 -11.26
N LYS A 16 -34.71 -3.89 -11.87
CA LYS A 16 -33.86 -3.73 -13.04
C LYS A 16 -32.44 -3.88 -12.52
N ASP A 17 -31.73 -4.87 -13.03
CA ASP A 17 -30.28 -4.86 -13.01
C ASP A 17 -29.86 -3.58 -13.74
N ASP A 18 -29.57 -2.53 -12.96
CA ASP A 18 -28.95 -1.34 -13.48
C ASP A 18 -27.52 -1.75 -13.86
N ASP A 19 -27.31 -2.02 -15.16
CA ASP A 19 -26.01 -1.93 -15.83
C ASP A 19 -25.51 -0.49 -15.64
N ASN A 20 -25.06 -0.18 -14.43
CA ASN A 20 -24.54 1.13 -14.12
C ASN A 20 -23.16 1.19 -14.80
N PRO A 21 -22.92 2.14 -15.71
CA PRO A 21 -21.64 2.26 -16.38
C PRO A 21 -20.52 2.45 -15.35
N ASN A 22 -19.68 1.42 -15.18
CA ASN A 22 -18.58 1.41 -14.24
C ASN A 22 -17.27 1.67 -14.99
N GLY A 23 -16.46 2.57 -14.45
CA GLY A 23 -15.03 2.61 -14.74
C GLY A 23 -14.30 1.54 -13.94
N LYS A 24 -13.09 1.22 -14.38
CA LYS A 24 -12.15 0.32 -13.72
C LYS A 24 -10.97 1.11 -13.21
N ILE A 25 -10.52 0.81 -12.00
CA ILE A 25 -9.29 1.32 -11.41
C ILE A 25 -8.38 0.12 -11.20
N THR A 26 -7.29 0.07 -11.96
CA THR A 26 -6.24 -0.94 -11.80
C THR A 26 -5.20 -0.40 -10.83
N LEU A 27 -4.89 -1.16 -9.77
CA LEU A 27 -3.84 -0.78 -8.83
C LEU A 27 -2.47 -0.93 -9.47
N LYS A 28 -1.64 0.11 -9.35
CA LYS A 28 -0.19 0.02 -9.58
C LYS A 28 0.58 0.57 -8.40
N VAL A 29 1.80 0.06 -8.24
CA VAL A 29 2.68 0.46 -7.15
C VAL A 29 3.97 1.03 -7.70
N ASN A 30 4.39 2.15 -7.13
CA ASN A 30 5.74 2.68 -7.28
C ASN A 30 6.57 2.33 -6.05
N THR A 31 7.86 2.07 -6.26
CA THR A 31 8.82 1.82 -5.18
C THR A 31 10.07 2.66 -5.40
N THR A 32 10.86 2.83 -4.33
CA THR A 32 12.10 3.62 -4.37
C THR A 32 13.29 2.73 -4.09
N SER A 33 14.32 2.79 -4.94
CA SER A 33 15.42 1.83 -4.81
C SER A 33 16.69 2.34 -4.14
N SER A 34 16.88 3.66 -3.99
CA SER A 34 18.17 4.18 -3.52
C SER A 34 18.07 5.55 -2.90
N SER A 35 18.89 5.80 -1.88
CA SER A 35 19.31 7.16 -1.55
C SER A 35 20.76 7.22 -1.12
N SER A 36 21.53 7.98 -1.90
CA SER A 36 22.76 8.56 -1.38
C SER A 36 22.37 9.54 -0.28
N VAL A 37 22.45 9.12 0.99
CA VAL A 37 22.36 10.07 2.09
C VAL A 37 23.60 10.94 1.97
N ASN A 38 23.48 12.09 1.27
CA ASN A 38 24.52 13.10 1.19
C ASN A 38 24.60 13.79 2.55
N LEU A 39 25.12 13.06 3.53
CA LEU A 39 25.54 13.59 4.80
C LEU A 39 26.70 14.50 4.48
N LYS A 40 26.49 15.81 4.67
CA LYS A 40 27.56 16.80 4.65
C LYS A 40 28.52 16.52 5.82
N SER A 41 29.35 15.51 5.69
CA SER A 41 30.47 15.25 6.58
C SER A 41 31.51 14.47 5.79
N THR A 42 32.73 14.99 5.79
CA THR A 42 33.88 14.59 4.98
C THR A 42 34.52 13.26 5.42
N ALA A 43 33.73 12.26 5.80
CA ALA A 43 34.24 10.95 6.22
C ALA A 43 33.19 9.86 5.93
N ALA A 44 33.56 8.94 5.02
CA ALA A 44 32.86 7.73 4.59
C ALA A 44 31.48 7.91 3.91
N ALA A 45 31.30 7.24 2.77
CA ALA A 45 30.03 7.19 2.07
C ALA A 45 29.11 6.17 2.76
N ASN A 46 28.17 6.65 3.57
CA ASN A 46 27.09 5.83 4.09
C ASN A 46 25.95 5.82 3.06
N ASP A 47 25.76 4.69 2.39
CA ASP A 47 24.73 4.53 1.35
C ASP A 47 23.74 3.45 1.77
N LEU A 48 22.44 3.74 1.63
CA LEU A 48 21.35 2.80 1.92
C LEU A 48 20.54 2.60 0.65
N VAL A 49 20.45 1.34 0.24
CA VAL A 49 19.81 0.93 -1.02
C VAL A 49 18.87 -0.22 -0.72
N PHE A 50 17.64 -0.14 -1.19
CA PHE A 50 16.66 -1.23 -1.13
C PHE A 50 16.29 -1.61 -2.56
N ASN A 51 16.39 -2.87 -2.94
CA ASN A 51 16.27 -3.23 -4.36
C ASN A 51 15.42 -4.47 -4.61
N SER A 52 14.91 -5.09 -3.55
CA SER A 52 14.10 -6.30 -3.62
C SER A 52 13.23 -6.42 -2.38
N GLY A 53 12.26 -7.30 -2.45
CA GLY A 53 11.29 -7.47 -1.37
C GLY A 53 9.91 -7.83 -1.88
N THR A 54 9.03 -8.08 -0.93
CA THR A 54 7.62 -8.40 -1.16
C THR A 54 6.77 -7.66 -0.15
N ILE A 55 5.68 -7.06 -0.62
CA ILE A 55 4.63 -6.49 0.22
C ILE A 55 3.35 -7.27 -0.08
N THR A 56 2.80 -7.95 0.92
CA THR A 56 1.55 -8.71 0.80
C THR A 56 0.40 -7.87 1.34
N ILE A 57 -0.58 -7.64 0.48
CA ILE A 57 -1.78 -6.85 0.76
C ILE A 57 -2.99 -7.75 0.73
N ARG A 58 -4.07 -7.35 1.41
CA ARG A 58 -5.29 -8.16 1.51
C ARG A 58 -6.54 -7.45 1.01
N GLU A 59 -6.54 -6.12 1.05
CA GLU A 59 -7.70 -5.32 0.69
C GLU A 59 -7.26 -4.04 0.00
N VAL A 60 -8.07 -3.61 -0.97
CA VAL A 60 -7.98 -2.27 -1.57
C VAL A 60 -9.34 -1.60 -1.50
N VAL A 61 -9.37 -0.36 -1.02
CA VAL A 61 -10.58 0.44 -0.84
C VAL A 61 -10.49 1.71 -1.68
N PHE A 62 -11.54 2.00 -2.43
CA PHE A 62 -11.75 3.30 -3.05
C PHE A 62 -12.90 4.01 -2.33
N ASP A 63 -12.66 5.22 -1.86
CA ASP A 63 -13.66 6.11 -1.31
C ASP A 63 -13.68 7.46 -2.03
N GLY A 64 -14.86 8.04 -2.21
CA GLY A 64 -15.00 9.40 -2.72
C GLY A 64 -16.44 9.90 -2.73
N GLU A 65 -16.62 11.17 -3.06
CA GLU A 65 -17.94 11.82 -3.08
C GLU A 65 -18.35 12.25 -4.49
N VAL A 66 -19.55 11.86 -4.92
CA VAL A 66 -20.20 12.39 -6.14
C VAL A 66 -21.35 13.29 -5.74
N GLY A 67 -21.15 14.60 -5.84
CA GLY A 67 -22.11 15.60 -5.35
C GLY A 67 -22.22 15.53 -3.83
N THR A 68 -23.34 15.00 -3.31
CA THR A 68 -23.56 14.78 -1.87
C THR A 68 -23.60 13.30 -1.49
N THR A 69 -23.28 12.41 -2.43
CA THR A 69 -23.35 10.95 -2.23
C THR A 69 -21.93 10.43 -2.02
N SER A 70 -21.69 9.81 -0.87
CA SER A 70 -20.46 9.05 -0.63
C SER A 70 -20.55 7.69 -1.33
N VAL A 71 -19.46 7.31 -1.99
CA VAL A 71 -19.29 6.04 -2.69
C VAL A 71 -18.06 5.37 -2.12
N SER A 72 -18.23 4.14 -1.66
CA SER A 72 -17.16 3.27 -1.19
C SER A 72 -17.17 1.96 -1.98
N ARG A 73 -16.00 1.49 -2.40
CA ARG A 73 -15.80 0.22 -3.11
C ARG A 73 -14.62 -0.51 -2.51
N THR A 74 -14.90 -1.67 -1.95
CA THR A 74 -13.90 -2.55 -1.35
C THR A 74 -13.65 -3.75 -2.23
N LYS A 75 -12.37 -4.11 -2.39
CA LYS A 75 -11.92 -5.32 -3.04
C LYS A 75 -11.02 -6.10 -2.08
N GLU A 76 -11.58 -7.10 -1.43
CA GLU A 76 -10.83 -8.10 -0.67
C GLU A 76 -10.16 -9.08 -1.64
N GLN A 77 -8.83 -9.02 -1.73
CA GLN A 77 -8.00 -9.89 -2.55
C GLN A 77 -6.57 -9.88 -2.04
N ILE A 78 -6.05 -11.06 -1.67
CA ILE A 78 -4.64 -11.20 -1.36
C ILE A 78 -3.81 -11.05 -2.64
N ALA A 79 -2.83 -10.16 -2.62
CA ALA A 79 -1.87 -9.99 -3.68
C ALA A 79 -0.49 -9.64 -3.12
N ASP A 80 0.53 -10.05 -3.84
CA ASP A 80 1.91 -9.69 -3.58
C ASP A 80 2.34 -8.55 -4.51
N ILE A 81 3.05 -7.59 -3.94
CA ILE A 81 3.75 -6.53 -4.65
C ILE A 81 5.24 -6.88 -4.64
N ASP A 82 5.83 -7.05 -5.82
CA ASP A 82 7.27 -7.16 -5.97
C ASP A 82 7.90 -5.78 -5.78
N TYR A 83 8.72 -5.60 -4.75
CA TYR A 83 9.28 -4.29 -4.41
C TYR A 83 10.26 -3.78 -5.47
N ALA A 84 10.95 -4.67 -6.19
CA ALA A 84 11.93 -4.29 -7.20
C ALA A 84 11.26 -3.69 -8.44
N THR A 85 10.05 -4.15 -8.76
CA THR A 85 9.36 -3.83 -10.02
C THR A 85 8.07 -3.04 -9.84
N GLY A 86 7.50 -3.03 -8.63
CA GLY A 86 6.16 -2.52 -8.34
C GLY A 86 5.03 -3.37 -8.93
N ALA A 87 5.34 -4.58 -9.43
CA ALA A 87 4.36 -5.47 -10.02
C ALA A 87 3.43 -6.06 -8.95
N VAL A 88 2.12 -5.98 -9.18
CA VAL A 88 1.09 -6.54 -8.31
C VAL A 88 0.58 -7.86 -8.90
N SER A 89 0.57 -8.92 -8.10
CA SER A 89 0.14 -10.25 -8.53
C SER A 89 -0.62 -11.00 -7.44
N PRO A 90 -1.86 -11.49 -7.72
CA PRO A 90 -2.65 -11.21 -8.92
C PRO A 90 -3.02 -9.72 -9.08
N GLU A 91 -3.29 -9.31 -10.32
CA GLU A 91 -3.74 -7.94 -10.61
C GLU A 91 -5.01 -7.59 -9.81
N ILE A 92 -5.07 -6.38 -9.27
CA ILE A 92 -6.22 -5.86 -8.55
C ILE A 92 -6.90 -4.79 -9.39
N VAL A 93 -8.19 -5.02 -9.65
CA VAL A 93 -9.07 -4.09 -10.38
C VAL A 93 -10.32 -3.83 -9.54
N ILE A 94 -10.63 -2.56 -9.30
CA ILE A 94 -11.84 -2.11 -8.61
C ILE A 94 -12.80 -1.49 -9.63
N GLU A 95 -14.07 -1.89 -9.58
CA GLU A 95 -15.12 -1.29 -10.40
C GLU A 95 -15.80 -0.15 -9.63
N VAL A 96 -15.78 1.04 -10.22
CA VAL A 96 -16.30 2.26 -9.61
C VAL A 96 -17.27 2.92 -10.59
N PRO A 97 -18.49 3.33 -10.16
CA PRO A 97 -19.43 4.00 -11.05
C PRO A 97 -18.85 5.25 -11.70
N ALA A 98 -19.24 5.55 -12.94
CA ALA A 98 -18.85 6.78 -13.59
C ALA A 98 -19.33 8.01 -12.78
N GLY A 99 -18.50 9.05 -12.70
CA GLY A 99 -18.79 10.23 -11.91
C GLY A 99 -17.62 11.20 -11.78
N ASN A 100 -17.91 12.41 -11.33
CA ASN A 100 -16.89 13.37 -10.89
C ASN A 100 -16.79 13.27 -9.38
N TYR A 101 -15.72 12.65 -8.90
CA TYR A 101 -15.48 12.42 -7.49
C TYR A 101 -14.64 13.54 -6.89
N THR A 102 -14.92 13.88 -5.64
CA THR A 102 -14.10 14.74 -4.79
C THR A 102 -13.72 14.03 -3.50
N GLY A 103 -12.62 14.46 -2.85
CA GLY A 103 -12.17 13.85 -1.59
C GLY A 103 -11.87 12.37 -1.74
N VAL A 104 -11.13 12.02 -2.80
CA VAL A 104 -10.87 10.64 -3.19
C VAL A 104 -9.79 10.06 -2.31
N ASN A 105 -10.00 8.86 -1.81
CA ASN A 105 -9.02 8.06 -1.08
C ASN A 105 -8.90 6.68 -1.74
N LEU A 106 -7.67 6.23 -1.95
CA LEU A 106 -7.34 4.85 -2.26
C LEU A 106 -6.56 4.29 -1.08
N GLY A 107 -7.15 3.34 -0.37
CA GLY A 107 -6.55 2.62 0.75
C GLY A 107 -6.08 1.23 0.34
N ILE A 108 -4.95 0.78 0.87
CA ILE A 108 -4.48 -0.61 0.81
C ILE A 108 -4.25 -1.10 2.23
N GLU A 109 -4.89 -2.20 2.60
CA GLU A 109 -4.62 -2.89 3.86
C GLU A 109 -3.57 -3.98 3.66
N LEU A 110 -2.54 -3.98 4.50
CA LEU A 110 -1.57 -5.08 4.54
C LEU A 110 -2.21 -6.36 5.07
N GLN A 111 -1.72 -7.51 4.59
CA GLN A 111 -2.06 -8.79 5.21
C GLN A 111 -1.49 -8.83 6.64
N ASP A 112 -2.25 -9.32 7.61
CA ASP A 112 -1.82 -9.43 9.01
C ASP A 112 -2.17 -10.78 9.65
N ASP A 113 -2.94 -11.63 8.94
CA ASP A 113 -3.18 -12.99 9.40
C ASP A 113 -1.94 -13.86 9.12
N GLY A 114 -1.17 -14.15 10.16
CA GLY A 114 -0.09 -15.14 10.09
C GLY A 114 1.12 -14.79 10.93
N SER A 115 2.12 -15.67 10.88
CA SER A 115 3.43 -15.42 11.48
C SER A 115 4.39 -14.71 10.55
N ASP A 116 4.09 -14.70 9.25
CA ASP A 116 4.98 -14.19 8.23
C ASP A 116 4.80 -12.67 8.10
N PRO A 117 5.90 -11.90 7.98
CA PRO A 117 5.82 -10.47 7.78
C PRO A 117 5.17 -10.12 6.45
N SER A 118 4.25 -9.16 6.46
CA SER A 118 3.57 -8.67 5.28
C SER A 118 4.38 -7.67 4.48
N VAL A 119 5.40 -7.07 5.07
CA VAL A 119 6.41 -6.30 4.36
C VAL A 119 7.76 -6.92 4.63
N VAL A 120 8.44 -7.34 3.57
CA VAL A 120 9.85 -7.74 3.58
C VAL A 120 10.55 -6.91 2.53
N ILE A 121 11.50 -6.07 2.93
CA ILE A 121 12.30 -5.27 1.99
C ILE A 121 13.78 -5.51 2.26
N GLU A 122 14.52 -5.80 1.20
CA GLU A 122 15.91 -6.20 1.26
C GLU A 122 16.80 -5.25 0.45
N GLY A 123 18.02 -5.10 0.95
CA GLY A 123 18.93 -4.08 0.48
C GLY A 123 20.34 -4.22 1.03
N THR A 124 21.09 -3.14 0.89
CA THR A 124 22.46 -3.01 1.38
C THR A 124 22.69 -1.68 2.06
N PHE A 125 23.49 -1.71 3.12
CA PHE A 125 24.02 -0.54 3.80
C PHE A 125 25.55 -0.55 3.68
N THR A 126 26.13 0.54 3.18
CA THR A 126 27.59 0.75 3.23
C THR A 126 27.93 1.46 4.54
N ASN A 127 28.70 0.80 5.41
CA ASN A 127 29.04 1.34 6.72
C ASN A 127 30.19 2.36 6.66
N SER A 128 30.50 2.99 7.80
CA SER A 128 31.60 3.97 7.90
C SER A 128 33.00 3.41 7.60
N SER A 129 33.15 2.08 7.54
CA SER A 129 34.39 1.37 7.16
C SER A 129 34.38 0.90 5.71
N GLU A 130 33.43 1.35 4.89
CA GLU A 130 33.23 0.96 3.47
C GLU A 130 32.89 -0.54 3.27
N GLU A 131 32.44 -1.22 4.32
CA GLU A 131 31.89 -2.57 4.22
C GLU A 131 30.42 -2.51 3.81
N ILE A 132 30.06 -3.35 2.85
CA ILE A 132 28.68 -3.50 2.38
C ILE A 132 28.02 -4.61 3.19
N ILE A 133 27.01 -4.23 3.98
CA ILE A 133 26.27 -5.11 4.88
C ILE A 133 24.85 -5.29 4.32
N PRO A 134 24.35 -6.54 4.18
CA PRO A 134 22.96 -6.77 3.81
C PRO A 134 22.03 -6.27 4.93
N ILE A 135 20.92 -5.64 4.52
CA ILE A 135 19.87 -5.18 5.42
C ILE A 135 18.53 -5.72 4.96
N ARG A 136 17.70 -6.11 5.93
CA ARG A 136 16.34 -6.62 5.73
C ARG A 136 15.40 -5.96 6.72
N PHE A 137 14.37 -5.31 6.21
CA PHE A 137 13.26 -4.76 6.99
C PHE A 137 12.09 -5.74 6.98
N GLU A 138 11.52 -6.00 8.16
CA GLU A 138 10.34 -6.85 8.33
C GLU A 138 9.28 -6.11 9.14
N PHE A 139 8.08 -6.00 8.58
CA PHE A 139 6.93 -5.40 9.25
C PHE A 139 5.71 -6.30 9.09
N ASN A 140 4.97 -6.50 10.18
CA ASN A 140 3.81 -7.37 10.23
C ASN A 140 2.71 -6.69 11.06
N SER A 141 1.93 -5.85 10.40
CA SER A 141 0.77 -5.18 11.00
C SER A 141 -0.30 -5.01 9.93
N GLY A 142 -1.57 -4.95 10.34
CA GLY A 142 -2.72 -4.67 9.48
C GLY A 142 -2.85 -3.19 9.13
N GLU A 143 -1.72 -2.53 8.88
CA GLU A 143 -1.69 -1.10 8.61
C GLU A 143 -2.35 -0.79 7.26
N VAL A 144 -3.01 0.35 7.19
CA VAL A 144 -3.66 0.84 5.97
C VAL A 144 -2.82 1.96 5.37
N PHE A 145 -2.37 1.77 4.14
CA PHE A 145 -1.67 2.77 3.35
C PHE A 145 -2.69 3.55 2.54
N GLU A 146 -2.87 4.83 2.87
CA GLU A 146 -3.86 5.69 2.24
C GLU A 146 -3.26 6.71 1.31
N ALA A 147 -3.97 6.95 0.21
CA ALA A 147 -3.47 7.74 -0.87
C ALA A 147 -4.60 8.65 -1.36
N ASN A 148 -4.46 9.96 -1.13
CA ASN A 148 -5.54 10.93 -1.31
C ASN A 148 -5.40 11.75 -2.61
N ALA A 149 -6.53 12.03 -3.27
CA ALA A 149 -6.62 12.97 -4.38
C ALA A 149 -7.81 13.93 -4.21
N ALA A 150 -7.62 15.21 -4.57
CA ALA A 150 -8.66 16.22 -4.40
C ALA A 150 -9.92 15.91 -5.23
N SER A 151 -9.74 15.39 -6.45
CA SER A 151 -10.83 15.00 -7.34
C SER A 151 -10.35 14.05 -8.44
N VAL A 152 -11.23 13.17 -8.92
CA VAL A 152 -11.01 12.35 -10.12
C VAL A 152 -12.30 12.28 -10.95
N THR A 153 -12.18 12.37 -12.27
CA THR A 153 -13.31 12.13 -13.18
C THR A 153 -13.20 10.72 -13.73
N ILE A 154 -14.18 9.88 -13.43
CA ILE A 154 -14.30 8.52 -13.95
C ILE A 154 -15.36 8.55 -15.05
N ALA A 155 -14.95 8.41 -16.30
CA ALA A 155 -15.88 8.29 -17.42
C ALA A 155 -16.47 6.87 -17.48
N ASP A 156 -17.60 6.73 -18.17
CA ASP A 156 -18.16 5.42 -18.52
C ASP A 156 -17.13 4.59 -19.30
N GLY A 157 -16.90 3.35 -18.85
CA GLY A 157 -15.92 2.43 -19.43
C GLY A 157 -14.47 2.89 -19.31
N ALA A 158 -14.18 3.88 -18.45
CA ALA A 158 -12.80 4.31 -18.21
C ALA A 158 -11.97 3.16 -17.61
N ASP A 159 -10.70 3.14 -17.97
CA ASP A 159 -9.71 2.25 -17.40
C ASP A 159 -8.58 3.13 -16.86
N LEU A 160 -8.64 3.39 -15.55
CA LEU A 160 -7.76 4.28 -14.82
C LEU A 160 -6.72 3.49 -14.04
N VAL A 161 -5.61 4.14 -13.74
CA VAL A 161 -4.59 3.58 -12.84
C VAL A 161 -4.62 4.34 -11.53
N GLY A 162 -4.84 3.62 -10.43
CA GLY A 162 -4.61 4.13 -9.08
C GLY A 162 -3.18 3.79 -8.65
N LYS A 163 -2.35 4.79 -8.34
CA LYS A 163 -0.97 4.58 -7.92
C LYS A 163 -0.76 4.84 -6.43
N ILE A 164 -0.10 3.89 -5.76
CA ILE A 164 0.43 4.04 -4.40
C ILE A 164 1.94 3.91 -4.44
N THR A 165 2.64 4.66 -3.59
CA THR A 165 4.11 4.65 -3.53
C THR A 165 4.59 4.11 -2.19
N PHE A 166 5.41 3.05 -2.22
CA PHE A 166 6.11 2.54 -1.05
C PHE A 166 7.58 3.01 -1.09
N ASP A 167 7.89 4.03 -0.30
CA ASP A 167 9.20 4.66 -0.24
C ASP A 167 9.99 4.19 1.00
N ALA A 168 10.68 3.05 0.87
CA ALA A 168 11.45 2.47 1.96
C ALA A 168 12.59 3.37 2.42
N ILE A 169 13.10 4.24 1.54
CA ILE A 169 14.10 5.23 1.95
C ILE A 169 13.45 6.27 2.88
N SER A 170 12.28 6.79 2.53
CA SER A 170 11.57 7.77 3.37
C SER A 170 11.28 7.19 4.76
N TRP A 171 10.94 5.90 4.82
CA TRP A 171 10.71 5.21 6.10
C TRP A 171 11.97 5.19 6.99
N PHE A 172 13.15 5.06 6.38
CA PHE A 172 14.44 5.08 7.08
C PHE A 172 15.02 6.49 7.28
N SER A 173 14.31 7.56 6.90
CA SER A 173 14.83 8.94 6.91
C SER A 173 15.23 9.48 8.31
N THR A 174 14.72 8.87 9.38
CA THR A 174 15.02 9.22 10.79
C THR A 174 16.09 8.34 11.42
N VAL A 175 16.51 7.29 10.71
CA VAL A 175 17.57 6.37 11.12
C VAL A 175 18.90 6.98 10.72
N THR A 176 19.78 7.18 11.70
CA THR A 176 21.12 7.70 11.43
C THR A 176 22.04 6.57 10.99
N PRO A 177 23.09 6.86 10.18
CA PRO A 177 24.07 5.83 9.83
C PRO A 177 24.79 5.25 11.04
N GLY A 178 25.00 6.05 12.09
CA GLY A 178 25.57 5.57 13.34
C GLY A 178 24.70 4.50 14.01
N GLU A 179 23.39 4.53 13.83
CA GLU A 179 22.50 3.48 14.31
C GLU A 179 22.63 2.20 13.48
N LEU A 180 22.74 2.33 12.16
CA LEU A 180 22.97 1.19 11.26
C LEU A 180 24.37 0.57 11.44
N ASP A 181 25.41 1.38 11.65
CA ASP A 181 26.78 0.94 11.96
C ASP A 181 26.84 0.13 13.26
N ASN A 182 26.02 0.50 14.25
CA ASN A 182 25.97 -0.16 15.56
C ASN A 182 24.88 -1.23 15.64
N ALA A 183 24.16 -1.51 14.55
CA ALA A 183 23.09 -2.48 14.54
C ALA A 183 23.61 -3.90 14.80
N THR A 184 22.83 -4.69 15.52
CA THR A 184 23.15 -6.10 15.76
C THR A 184 22.93 -6.89 14.48
N LEU A 185 23.98 -7.60 14.04
CA LEU A 185 23.91 -8.52 12.91
C LEU A 185 23.34 -9.87 13.37
N THR A 186 22.41 -10.40 12.59
CA THR A 186 21.96 -11.80 12.66
C THR A 186 22.46 -12.49 11.40
N GLU A 187 23.37 -13.45 11.56
CA GLU A 187 23.97 -14.19 10.44
C GLU A 187 24.58 -13.29 9.34
N GLY A 188 25.18 -12.18 9.75
CA GLY A 188 25.80 -11.20 8.84
C GLY A 188 24.84 -10.19 8.22
N THR A 189 23.55 -10.22 8.58
CA THR A 189 22.52 -9.29 8.08
C THR A 189 22.00 -8.38 9.18
N ILE A 190 21.81 -7.10 8.87
CA ILE A 190 21.03 -6.19 9.72
C ILE A 190 19.56 -6.53 9.50
N ILE A 191 18.95 -7.26 10.43
CA ILE A 191 17.50 -7.48 10.42
C ILE A 191 16.86 -6.40 11.28
N VAL A 192 15.98 -5.60 10.67
CA VAL A 192 15.17 -4.57 11.34
C VAL A 192 13.74 -5.07 11.44
N SER A 193 13.34 -5.46 12.64
CA SER A 193 11.99 -5.96 12.96
C SER A 193 11.65 -5.65 14.41
N SER A 194 10.41 -5.89 14.82
CA SER A 194 9.97 -5.68 16.22
C SER A 194 10.77 -6.46 17.27
N THR A 195 11.54 -7.48 16.85
CA THR A 195 12.38 -8.30 17.74
C THR A 195 13.89 -8.21 17.45
N LYS A 196 14.29 -7.56 16.35
CA LYS A 196 15.68 -7.42 15.90
C LYS A 196 15.96 -5.96 15.56
N ASN A 197 16.89 -5.35 16.29
CA ASN A 197 17.12 -3.90 16.22
C ASN A 197 15.84 -3.07 16.44
N PRO A 198 15.09 -3.31 17.54
CA PRO A 198 13.77 -2.72 17.77
C PRO A 198 13.79 -1.18 17.80
N ASP A 199 14.87 -0.57 18.33
CA ASP A 199 15.00 0.89 18.36
C ASP A 199 15.03 1.52 16.94
N ILE A 200 15.57 0.78 15.95
CA ILE A 200 15.54 1.18 14.54
C ILE A 200 14.16 0.91 13.96
N PHE A 201 13.58 -0.25 14.27
CA PHE A 201 12.25 -0.63 13.81
C PHE A 201 11.19 0.40 14.21
N ASP A 202 11.16 0.84 15.47
CA ASP A 202 10.16 1.81 15.97
C ASP A 202 10.22 3.12 15.16
N LYS A 203 11.42 3.61 14.85
CA LYS A 203 11.59 4.82 14.02
C LYS A 203 11.09 4.67 12.59
N VAL A 204 11.25 3.48 12.02
CA VAL A 204 10.82 3.16 10.66
C VAL A 204 9.30 2.97 10.63
N ALA A 205 8.74 2.25 11.61
CA ALA A 205 7.30 2.07 11.81
C ALA A 205 6.56 3.41 11.96
N ASP A 206 7.10 4.34 12.77
CA ASP A 206 6.55 5.69 12.92
C ASP A 206 6.46 6.48 11.60
N LYS A 207 7.31 6.14 10.62
CA LYS A 207 7.31 6.77 9.29
C LYS A 207 6.34 6.15 8.31
N LEU A 208 6.08 4.84 8.42
CA LEU A 208 5.10 4.16 7.60
C LEU A 208 3.69 4.77 7.78
N ASP A 209 3.36 5.24 8.98
CA ASP A 209 2.07 5.90 9.32
C ASP A 209 1.88 7.28 8.66
N VAL A 210 2.95 7.93 8.18
CA VAL A 210 2.92 9.34 7.74
C VAL A 210 3.05 9.52 6.22
N ASP A 211 3.72 8.58 5.54
CA ASP A 211 4.22 8.78 4.18
C ASP A 211 3.49 7.90 3.14
N THR A 212 2.32 8.33 2.62
CA THR A 212 1.72 7.75 1.40
C THR A 212 0.94 8.81 0.59
N GLN A 213 1.08 8.80 -0.75
CA GLN A 213 0.37 9.72 -1.67
C GLN A 213 -0.23 8.94 -2.86
N ALA A 214 -1.44 9.35 -3.30
CA ALA A 214 -2.08 8.79 -4.51
C ALA A 214 -1.83 9.68 -5.72
N ILE A 215 -1.70 9.03 -6.87
CA ILE A 215 -1.85 9.67 -8.17
C ILE A 215 -2.81 8.81 -9.00
N PHE A 216 -3.86 9.42 -9.53
CA PHE A 216 -4.75 8.80 -10.51
C PHE A 216 -4.40 9.31 -11.91
N GLU A 217 -4.20 8.40 -12.86
CA GLU A 217 -3.85 8.72 -14.26
C GLU A 217 -4.65 7.90 -15.28
#